data_AF-A0AAU9WHZ7-F1
#
_entry.id   AF-A0AAU9WHZ7-F1
#
_cell.length_a   1.000
_cell.length_b   1.000
_cell.length_c   1.000
_cell.angle_alpha   90.00
_cell.angle_beta   90.00
_cell.angle_gamma   90.00
#
_symmetry.space_group_name_H-M   'P 1'
#
loop_
_entity.id
_entity.type
_entity.pdbx_description
1 polymer ?
#
loop_
_entity_poly.entity_id
_entity_poly.type
_entity_poly.pdbx_seq_one_letter_code
_entity_poly.pdbx_strand_id
1 'polypeptide(L)'
;MGRFSCAGINNQSNAFNFHGDRRIWDGSTIRRNIRGNSVLYIVMSEPPHDYQSWIQCLRDNLHYEATIAPAESPLQGGAPFNVTFIPALDPTVTSGFAKFKKRGNVFATVELERSVRFDCLNGFSIPAALEPGLADVEIESQRRILLGFTRLFYYPNKKQTSQMVHFKEPSMLRTLCEDMSEDFRGANSTSTGRPQASATFGHAQQVQLLCLLIYTAAKEGAQQFVEMIFSCSAGRIVFDAYKSNSQLPEVIAREHGNLGTARYFENITKRLLKESSTGKECPKAIDWSELAKATDRTQQ
;
A
#
# COMPACT_ATOMS: atom_id res chain seq x y z
N MET A 1 38.68 -14.07 0.65
CA MET A 1 37.53 -13.47 -0.05
C MET A 1 37.35 -14.25 -1.34
N GLY A 2 36.27 -15.03 -1.47
CA GLY A 2 36.10 -15.96 -2.60
C GLY A 2 35.99 -15.21 -3.94
N ARG A 3 36.72 -15.67 -4.97
CA ARG A 3 36.62 -15.10 -6.32
C ARG A 3 35.35 -15.62 -7.01
N PHE A 4 34.38 -14.75 -7.23
CA PHE A 4 33.19 -15.04 -8.03
C PHE A 4 33.26 -14.38 -9.41
N SER A 5 32.52 -14.92 -10.36
CA SER A 5 32.49 -14.47 -11.76
C SER A 5 31.10 -14.65 -12.35
N CYS A 6 30.77 -13.85 -13.35
CA CYS A 6 29.48 -13.92 -14.03
C CYS A 6 29.59 -14.80 -15.28
N ALA A 7 28.54 -15.58 -15.55
CA ALA A 7 28.41 -16.39 -16.75
C ALA A 7 26.96 -16.42 -17.25
N GLY A 8 26.79 -16.55 -18.56
CA GLY A 8 25.55 -17.06 -19.15
C GLY A 8 25.61 -18.58 -19.31
N ILE A 9 24.53 -19.19 -19.79
CA ILE A 9 24.55 -20.59 -20.25
C ILE A 9 24.59 -20.61 -21.78
N ASN A 10 25.41 -21.48 -22.35
CA ASN A 10 25.37 -21.76 -23.78
C ASN A 10 24.26 -22.80 -24.03
N ASN A 11 23.17 -22.39 -24.68
CA ASN A 11 22.00 -23.24 -24.94
C ASN A 11 22.28 -24.50 -25.76
N GLN A 12 23.42 -24.56 -26.48
CA GLN A 12 23.79 -25.74 -27.27
C GLN A 12 24.58 -26.79 -26.47
N SER A 13 25.31 -26.37 -25.44
CA SER A 13 26.22 -27.25 -24.69
C SER A 13 25.95 -27.34 -23.19
N ASN A 14 24.98 -26.57 -22.69
CA ASN A 14 24.70 -26.36 -21.26
C ASN A 14 25.94 -25.95 -20.43
N ALA A 15 27.01 -25.50 -21.07
CA ALA A 15 28.22 -25.04 -20.40
C ALA A 15 28.11 -23.56 -20.03
N PHE A 16 28.78 -23.17 -18.94
CA PHE A 16 28.91 -21.77 -18.57
C PHE A 16 29.72 -20.99 -19.60
N ASN A 17 29.15 -19.91 -20.11
CA ASN A 17 29.80 -18.98 -21.02
C ASN A 17 30.16 -17.69 -20.27
N PHE A 18 31.45 -17.50 -20.01
CA PHE A 18 31.98 -16.33 -19.30
C PHE A 18 32.20 -15.12 -20.22
N HIS A 19 32.00 -15.27 -21.54
CA HIS A 19 32.24 -14.24 -22.56
C HIS A 19 33.63 -13.59 -22.45
N GLY A 20 34.65 -14.45 -22.32
CA GLY A 20 36.05 -14.07 -22.09
C GLY A 20 36.54 -14.55 -20.73
N ASP A 21 37.43 -13.78 -20.11
CA ASP A 21 37.98 -14.11 -18.80
C ASP A 21 36.94 -14.10 -17.70
N ARG A 22 37.15 -14.95 -16.69
CA ARG A 22 36.35 -15.01 -15.47
C ARG A 22 36.40 -13.66 -14.74
N ARG A 23 35.31 -12.90 -14.82
CA ARG A 23 35.18 -11.58 -14.20
C ARG A 23 33.75 -11.30 -13.78
N ILE A 24 33.59 -10.27 -12.95
CA ILE A 24 32.27 -9.70 -12.66
C ILE A 24 31.84 -8.88 -13.87
N TRP A 25 30.61 -9.08 -14.33
CA TRP A 25 30.06 -8.30 -15.43
C TRP A 25 29.44 -7.02 -14.89
N ASP A 26 29.75 -5.89 -15.53
CA ASP A 26 29.07 -4.64 -15.29
C ASP A 26 27.70 -4.61 -16.00
N GLY A 27 26.90 -3.58 -15.72
CA GLY A 27 25.56 -3.46 -16.31
C GLY A 27 25.57 -3.42 -17.85
N SER A 28 26.64 -2.87 -18.46
CA SER A 28 26.79 -2.84 -19.92
C SER A 28 27.02 -4.25 -20.50
N THR A 29 27.89 -5.04 -19.86
CA THR A 29 28.19 -6.43 -20.25
C THR A 29 26.96 -7.33 -20.07
N ILE A 30 26.21 -7.17 -18.98
CA ILE A 30 24.97 -7.92 -18.75
C ILE A 30 23.95 -7.65 -19.86
N ARG A 31 23.66 -6.38 -20.15
CA ARG A 31 22.68 -6.02 -21.22
C ARG A 31 23.10 -6.51 -22.59
N ARG A 32 24.41 -6.57 -22.87
CA ARG A 32 24.93 -7.04 -24.15
C ARG A 32 24.76 -8.54 -24.33
N ASN A 33 24.98 -9.30 -23.26
CA ASN A 33 25.12 -10.75 -23.32
C ASN A 33 23.88 -11.53 -22.85
N ILE A 34 23.03 -10.96 -22.00
CA ILE A 34 21.80 -11.58 -21.51
C ILE A 34 20.61 -10.96 -22.27
N ARG A 35 19.86 -11.80 -23.01
CA ARG A 35 18.69 -11.38 -23.79
C ARG A 35 17.50 -12.33 -23.54
N GLY A 36 16.28 -11.80 -23.51
CA GLY A 36 15.06 -12.60 -23.33
C GLY A 36 15.03 -13.37 -22.01
N ASN A 37 14.49 -14.61 -22.02
CA ASN A 37 14.39 -15.52 -20.87
C ASN A 37 15.75 -16.15 -20.44
N SER A 38 16.86 -15.44 -20.62
CA SER A 38 18.19 -15.94 -20.24
C SER A 38 18.46 -15.67 -18.76
N VAL A 39 19.09 -16.63 -18.07
CA VAL A 39 19.47 -16.51 -16.66
C VAL A 39 20.94 -16.09 -16.55
N LEU A 40 21.24 -15.14 -15.66
CA LEU A 40 22.60 -14.79 -15.27
C LEU A 40 23.05 -15.71 -14.14
N TYR A 41 24.18 -16.39 -14.33
CA TYR A 41 24.79 -17.24 -13.32
C TYR A 41 25.95 -16.52 -12.65
N ILE A 42 26.01 -16.63 -11.32
CA ILE A 42 27.17 -16.22 -10.53
C ILE A 42 27.92 -17.50 -10.16
N VAL A 43 29.10 -17.69 -10.74
CA VAL A 43 29.93 -18.88 -10.58
C VAL A 43 31.07 -18.57 -9.63
N MET A 44 31.23 -19.37 -8.59
CA MET A 44 32.30 -19.25 -7.61
C MET A 44 33.45 -20.18 -7.94
N SER A 45 34.69 -19.70 -7.82
CA SER A 45 35.88 -20.47 -8.16
C SER A 45 36.26 -21.51 -7.10
N GLU A 46 35.78 -21.33 -5.86
CA GLU A 46 35.97 -22.24 -4.74
C GLU A 46 34.66 -22.34 -3.95
N PRO A 47 34.27 -23.53 -3.45
CA PRO A 47 33.20 -23.64 -2.47
C PRO A 47 33.62 -22.86 -1.21
N PRO A 48 32.73 -22.06 -0.59
CA PRO A 48 33.10 -21.28 0.59
C PRO A 48 33.62 -22.22 1.69
N HIS A 49 34.82 -21.91 2.21
CA HIS A 49 35.50 -22.70 3.27
C HIS A 49 34.71 -22.80 4.58
N ASP A 50 33.67 -21.98 4.75
CA ASP A 50 32.72 -22.05 5.85
C ASP A 50 31.30 -21.82 5.32
N TYR A 51 30.58 -22.92 5.09
CA TYR A 51 29.20 -22.92 4.65
C TYR A 51 28.28 -22.16 5.63
N GLN A 52 28.61 -22.11 6.93
CA GLN A 52 27.78 -21.41 7.92
C GLN A 52 27.91 -19.89 7.81
N SER A 53 29.13 -19.37 7.62
CA SER A 53 29.36 -17.94 7.40
C SER A 53 28.64 -17.43 6.13
N TRP A 54 28.59 -18.26 5.09
CA TRP A 54 27.95 -17.89 3.82
C TRP A 54 26.42 -17.96 3.87
N ILE A 55 25.85 -18.99 4.52
CA ILE A 55 24.41 -19.04 4.80
C ILE A 55 24.01 -17.86 5.70
N GLN A 56 24.83 -17.49 6.67
CA GLN A 56 24.59 -16.31 7.50
C GLN A 56 24.58 -15.04 6.65
N CYS A 57 25.55 -14.86 5.75
CA CYS A 57 25.56 -13.74 4.81
C CYS A 57 24.34 -13.71 3.88
N LEU A 58 23.90 -14.87 3.34
CA LEU A 58 22.69 -14.94 2.52
C LEU A 58 21.42 -14.63 3.33
N ARG A 59 21.33 -15.08 4.58
CA ARG A 59 20.23 -14.75 5.51
C ARG A 59 20.22 -13.28 5.89
N ASP A 60 21.39 -12.71 6.14
CA ASP A 60 21.55 -11.29 6.48
C ASP A 60 21.17 -10.38 5.29
N ASN A 61 21.09 -10.94 4.08
CA ASN A 61 20.67 -10.26 2.86
C ASN A 61 19.36 -10.84 2.26
N LEU A 62 18.63 -11.70 2.99
CA LEU A 62 17.35 -12.23 2.55
C LEU A 62 16.30 -11.13 2.70
N HIS A 63 15.84 -10.59 1.57
CA HIS A 63 14.74 -9.64 1.55
C HIS A 63 13.43 -10.42 1.72
N TYR A 64 12.73 -10.18 2.83
CA TYR A 64 11.39 -10.70 3.01
C TYR A 64 10.37 -9.68 2.52
N GLU A 65 9.42 -10.16 1.74
CA GLU A 65 8.15 -9.49 1.52
C GLU A 65 7.27 -9.73 2.75
N ALA A 66 7.00 -8.67 3.52
CA ALA A 66 6.23 -8.75 4.75
C ALA A 66 4.79 -8.28 4.51
N THR A 67 3.82 -8.99 5.11
CA THR A 67 2.39 -8.64 5.05
C THR A 67 1.82 -8.64 6.46
N ILE A 68 1.12 -7.56 6.82
CA ILE A 68 0.44 -7.42 8.12
C ILE A 68 -1.04 -7.79 8.00
N ALA A 69 -1.58 -8.54 8.97
CA ALA A 69 -3.01 -8.75 9.13
C ALA A 69 -3.46 -8.46 10.57
N PRO A 70 -4.54 -7.69 10.78
CA PRO A 70 -5.35 -7.03 9.75
C PRO A 70 -4.59 -5.91 9.02
N ALA A 71 -4.98 -5.62 7.78
CA ALA A 71 -4.38 -4.55 6.96
C ALA A 71 -4.93 -3.15 7.29
N GLU A 72 -5.95 -3.09 8.14
CA GLU A 72 -6.58 -1.85 8.59
C GLU A 72 -6.90 -1.89 10.08
N SER A 73 -6.98 -0.71 10.70
CA SER A 73 -7.26 -0.56 12.11
C SER A 73 -7.99 0.75 12.41
N PRO A 74 -8.83 0.80 13.45
CA PRO A 74 -9.26 2.09 14.00
C PRO A 74 -8.05 2.86 14.53
N LEU A 75 -8.17 4.18 14.62
CA LEU A 75 -7.12 5.04 15.18
C LEU A 75 -6.75 4.74 16.62
N GLN A 76 -7.68 4.18 17.40
CA GLN A 76 -7.41 3.75 18.76
C GLN A 76 -6.48 2.54 18.80
N GLY A 77 -6.29 1.84 17.68
CA GLY A 77 -5.57 0.58 17.63
C GLY A 77 -6.33 -0.51 18.40
N GLY A 78 -5.59 -1.38 19.07
CA GLY A 78 -6.14 -2.32 20.06
C GLY A 78 -6.29 -3.76 19.57
N ALA A 79 -6.36 -3.99 18.26
CA ALA A 79 -6.45 -5.35 17.72
C ALA A 79 -5.08 -6.03 17.73
N PRO A 80 -4.97 -7.32 18.07
CA PRO A 80 -3.76 -8.08 17.80
C PRO A 80 -3.52 -8.18 16.29
N PHE A 81 -2.26 -8.35 15.90
CA PHE A 81 -1.90 -8.48 14.50
C PHE A 81 -0.84 -9.55 14.31
N ASN A 82 -0.74 -10.07 13.08
CA ASN A 82 0.35 -10.93 12.67
C ASN A 82 1.09 -10.34 11.47
N VAL A 83 2.33 -10.77 11.31
CA VAL A 83 3.17 -10.44 10.16
C VAL A 83 3.65 -11.73 9.56
N THR A 84 3.30 -11.93 8.31
CA THR A 84 3.71 -13.08 7.49
C THR A 84 4.80 -12.65 6.52
N PHE A 85 5.62 -13.60 6.09
CA PHE A 85 6.79 -13.33 5.27
C PHE A 85 6.85 -14.26 4.07
N ILE A 86 7.27 -13.72 2.93
CA ILE A 86 7.61 -14.48 1.74
C ILE A 86 9.04 -14.07 1.33
N PRO A 87 10.02 -15.00 1.28
CA PRO A 87 9.92 -16.41 1.66
C PRO A 87 9.69 -16.63 3.17
N ALA A 88 9.49 -17.89 3.57
CA ALA A 88 9.35 -18.32 4.96
C ALA A 88 10.48 -17.78 5.85
N LEU A 89 10.15 -17.38 7.08
CA LEU A 89 11.07 -16.69 7.99
C LEU A 89 12.12 -17.66 8.53
N ASP A 90 13.38 -17.24 8.54
CA ASP A 90 14.48 -18.08 9.04
C ASP A 90 14.18 -18.61 10.46
N PRO A 91 14.34 -19.93 10.73
CA PRO A 91 14.09 -20.54 12.04
C PRO A 91 14.79 -19.88 13.23
N THR A 92 15.91 -19.19 13.00
CA THR A 92 16.66 -18.49 14.05
C THR A 92 16.00 -17.19 14.52
N VAL A 93 15.05 -16.63 13.76
CA VAL A 93 14.27 -15.47 14.18
C VAL A 93 13.14 -15.95 15.09
N THR A 94 13.23 -15.68 16.39
CA THR A 94 12.24 -16.13 17.39
C THR A 94 11.33 -15.00 17.87
N SER A 95 11.76 -13.75 17.69
CA SER A 95 11.04 -12.55 18.08
C SER A 95 11.54 -11.36 17.25
N GLY A 96 10.88 -10.22 17.40
CA GLY A 96 11.20 -9.03 16.63
C GLY A 96 10.51 -7.78 17.14
N PHE A 97 10.53 -6.73 16.34
CA PHE A 97 9.92 -5.44 16.62
C PHE A 97 9.22 -4.92 15.37
N ALA A 98 7.98 -4.46 15.52
CA ALA A 98 7.27 -3.68 14.51
C ALA A 98 7.33 -2.20 14.88
N LYS A 99 8.01 -1.40 14.07
CA LYS A 99 8.09 0.06 14.22
C LYS A 99 7.07 0.72 13.30
N PHE A 100 6.04 1.32 13.90
CA PHE A 100 5.01 2.04 13.18
C PHE A 100 5.46 3.47 12.94
N LYS A 101 5.45 3.88 11.66
CA LYS A 101 5.96 5.14 11.17
C LYS A 101 4.89 5.89 10.39
N LYS A 102 4.86 7.20 10.57
CA LYS A 102 4.08 8.11 9.72
C LYS A 102 4.96 9.27 9.29
N ARG A 103 5.04 9.53 7.98
CA ARG A 103 5.93 10.55 7.40
C ARG A 103 7.39 10.41 7.86
N GLY A 104 7.88 9.17 7.97
CA GLY A 104 9.22 8.84 8.44
C GLY A 104 9.43 8.87 9.95
N ASN A 105 8.50 9.42 10.73
CA ASN A 105 8.61 9.47 12.19
C ASN A 105 8.02 8.22 12.82
N VAL A 106 8.81 7.54 13.67
CA VAL A 106 8.33 6.42 14.49
C VAL A 106 7.43 6.98 15.59
N PHE A 107 6.18 6.56 15.61
CA PHE A 107 5.24 6.93 16.68
C PHE A 107 4.99 5.81 17.69
N ALA A 108 5.29 4.55 17.32
CA ALA A 108 5.17 3.41 18.21
C ALA A 108 6.10 2.27 17.79
N THR A 109 6.48 1.43 18.76
CA THR A 109 7.19 0.17 18.53
C THR A 109 6.50 -0.93 19.33
N VAL A 110 6.19 -2.04 18.67
CA VAL A 110 5.51 -3.19 19.27
C VAL A 110 6.44 -4.40 19.21
N GLU A 111 6.58 -5.10 20.33
CA GLU A 111 7.33 -6.36 20.37
C GLU A 111 6.55 -7.47 19.66
N LEU A 112 7.28 -8.30 18.94
CA LEU A 112 6.73 -9.40 18.17
C LEU A 112 7.27 -10.73 18.68
N GLU A 113 6.41 -11.72 18.76
CA GLU A 113 6.78 -13.09 19.12
C GLU A 113 6.48 -14.06 17.98
N ARG A 114 7.39 -14.99 17.71
CA ARG A 114 7.13 -16.01 16.69
C ARG A 114 6.01 -16.93 17.14
N SER A 115 5.06 -17.15 16.24
CA SER A 115 4.00 -18.13 16.45
C SER A 115 4.58 -19.55 16.48
N VAL A 116 4.14 -20.34 17.47
CA VAL A 116 4.51 -21.76 17.58
C VAL A 116 3.86 -22.61 16.48
N ARG A 117 2.73 -22.15 15.92
CA ARG A 117 1.91 -22.92 14.97
C ARG A 117 2.00 -22.45 13.53
N PHE A 118 2.43 -21.21 13.31
CA PHE A 118 2.41 -20.54 12.02
C PHE A 118 3.76 -19.86 11.80
N ASP A 119 4.22 -19.80 10.56
CA ASP A 119 5.48 -19.14 10.23
C ASP A 119 5.31 -17.62 10.16
N CYS A 120 4.95 -17.01 11.28
CA CYS A 120 4.63 -15.59 11.39
C CYS A 120 5.11 -15.01 12.73
N LEU A 121 5.20 -13.68 12.78
CA LEU A 121 5.44 -12.92 13.98
C LEU A 121 4.13 -12.28 14.45
N ASN A 122 3.77 -12.47 15.72
CA ASN A 122 2.55 -11.94 16.32
C ASN A 122 2.85 -10.70 17.15
N GLY A 123 2.07 -9.64 16.98
CA GLY A 123 2.04 -8.47 17.84
C GLY A 123 0.78 -8.44 18.70
N PHE A 124 0.92 -8.06 19.97
CA PHE A 124 -0.19 -8.09 20.93
C PHE A 124 -1.29 -7.08 20.59
N SER A 125 -0.92 -5.88 20.13
CA SER A 125 -1.88 -4.82 19.84
C SER A 125 -1.30 -3.82 18.83
N ILE A 126 -2.10 -3.47 17.82
CA ILE A 126 -1.84 -2.34 16.93
C ILE A 126 -1.87 -1.05 17.78
N PRO A 127 -0.85 -0.18 17.69
CA PRO A 127 -0.80 1.04 18.48
C PRO A 127 -1.81 2.08 17.98
N ALA A 128 -2.19 3.00 18.86
CA ALA A 128 -3.00 4.14 18.48
C ALA A 128 -2.21 5.10 17.57
N ALA A 129 -2.90 5.71 16.61
CA ALA A 129 -2.35 6.75 15.74
C ALA A 129 -3.12 8.07 15.93
N LEU A 130 -2.43 9.19 15.72
CA LEU A 130 -3.02 10.53 15.87
C LEU A 130 -3.94 10.91 14.73
N GLU A 131 -3.65 10.40 13.53
CA GLU A 131 -4.29 10.84 12.28
C GLU A 131 -4.58 9.64 11.37
N PRO A 132 -5.72 9.64 10.65
CA PRO A 132 -6.05 8.62 9.64
C PRO A 132 -5.03 8.58 8.49
N GLY A 133 -4.97 7.46 7.78
CA GLY A 133 -4.10 7.30 6.61
C GLY A 133 -3.19 6.08 6.70
N LEU A 134 -2.25 6.00 5.75
CA LEU A 134 -1.30 4.90 5.70
C LEU A 134 -0.16 5.11 6.69
N ALA A 135 0.14 4.06 7.45
CA ALA A 135 1.32 3.97 8.29
C ALA A 135 2.28 2.93 7.71
N ASP A 136 3.55 3.30 7.57
CA ASP A 136 4.61 2.36 7.25
C ASP A 136 4.95 1.56 8.51
N VAL A 137 5.10 0.25 8.36
CA VAL A 137 5.49 -0.66 9.44
C VAL A 137 6.79 -1.33 9.06
N GLU A 138 7.86 -0.97 9.76
CA GLU A 138 9.17 -1.58 9.60
C GLU A 138 9.33 -2.73 10.58
N ILE A 139 9.72 -3.89 10.07
CA ILE A 139 9.82 -5.12 10.85
C ILE A 139 11.28 -5.48 11.03
N GLU A 140 11.72 -5.61 12.28
CA GLU A 140 13.07 -6.02 12.65
C GLU A 140 13.04 -7.33 13.42
N SER A 141 14.10 -8.12 13.29
CA SER A 141 14.36 -9.28 14.14
C SER A 141 14.80 -8.87 15.55
N GLN A 142 14.92 -9.85 16.44
CA GLN A 142 15.46 -9.67 17.78
C GLN A 142 16.89 -9.11 17.80
N ARG A 143 17.63 -9.24 16.69
CA ARG A 143 18.99 -8.71 16.50
C ARG A 143 19.02 -7.33 15.84
N ARG A 144 17.87 -6.67 15.69
CA ARG A 144 17.74 -5.38 14.97
C ARG A 144 18.09 -5.46 13.48
N ILE A 145 18.10 -6.66 12.91
CA ILE A 145 18.23 -6.85 11.46
C ILE A 145 16.87 -6.59 10.83
N LEU A 146 16.83 -5.72 9.82
CA LEU A 146 15.63 -5.43 9.04
C LEU A 146 15.15 -6.69 8.31
N LEU A 147 13.92 -7.11 8.60
CA LEU A 147 13.27 -8.24 7.95
C LEU A 147 12.46 -7.78 6.74
N GLY A 148 11.72 -6.67 6.87
CA GLY A 148 10.92 -6.16 5.76
C GLY A 148 10.09 -4.94 6.13
N PHE A 149 9.27 -4.51 5.18
CA PHE A 149 8.33 -3.41 5.33
C PHE A 149 6.94 -3.88 4.94
N THR A 150 5.94 -3.36 5.66
CA THR A 150 4.52 -3.52 5.33
C THR A 150 3.80 -2.20 5.64
N ARG A 151 2.52 -2.11 5.32
CA ARG A 151 1.69 -0.93 5.57
C ARG A 151 0.40 -1.31 6.26
N LEU A 152 -0.09 -0.41 7.10
CA LEU A 152 -1.36 -0.53 7.80
C LEU A 152 -2.18 0.74 7.55
N PHE A 153 -3.44 0.60 7.20
CA PHE A 153 -4.36 1.73 7.05
C PHE A 153 -5.11 2.04 8.35
N TYR A 154 -4.97 3.25 8.86
CA TYR A 154 -5.79 3.75 9.96
C TYR A 154 -7.03 4.46 9.43
N TYR A 155 -8.21 3.87 9.63
CA TYR A 155 -9.46 4.46 9.13
C TYR A 155 -9.99 5.55 10.07
N PRO A 156 -10.60 6.63 9.51
CA PRO A 156 -11.10 7.74 10.29
C PRO A 156 -12.30 7.36 11.15
N ASN A 157 -12.40 7.95 12.35
CA ASN A 157 -13.59 7.82 13.19
C ASN A 157 -14.68 8.83 12.80
N LYS A 158 -15.87 8.70 13.38
CA LYS A 158 -17.04 9.57 13.08
C LYS A 158 -16.73 11.08 13.19
N LYS A 159 -15.94 11.49 14.18
CA LYS A 159 -15.59 12.91 14.35
C LYS A 159 -14.75 13.40 13.18
N GLN A 160 -13.75 12.61 12.79
CA GLN A 160 -12.85 12.95 11.69
C GLN A 160 -13.52 12.87 10.33
N THR A 161 -14.38 11.88 10.09
CA THR A 161 -15.17 11.84 8.84
C THR A 161 -16.01 13.11 8.71
N SER A 162 -16.65 13.57 9.80
CA SER A 162 -17.38 14.86 9.80
C SER A 162 -16.44 16.07 9.60
N GLN A 163 -15.25 16.08 10.21
CA GLN A 163 -14.26 17.15 9.98
C GLN A 163 -13.78 17.22 8.53
N MET A 164 -13.56 16.07 7.90
CA MET A 164 -13.11 15.94 6.52
C MET A 164 -14.17 16.45 5.53
N VAL A 165 -15.44 16.03 5.68
CA VAL A 165 -16.50 16.45 4.74
C VAL A 165 -16.85 17.93 4.86
N HIS A 166 -16.63 18.55 6.02
CA HIS A 166 -16.85 19.98 6.21
C HIS A 166 -15.62 20.84 5.95
N PHE A 167 -14.49 20.24 5.54
CA PHE A 167 -13.21 20.94 5.40
C PHE A 167 -12.81 21.75 6.65
N LYS A 168 -13.23 21.30 7.85
CA LYS A 168 -12.87 21.98 9.12
C LYS A 168 -11.37 21.91 9.37
N GLU A 169 -10.75 20.84 8.88
CA GLU A 169 -9.30 20.67 8.88
C GLU A 169 -8.85 20.30 7.45
N PRO A 170 -8.63 21.32 6.60
CA PRO A 170 -8.32 21.19 5.19
C PRO A 170 -7.21 20.18 4.86
N SER A 171 -6.18 20.16 5.72
CA SER A 171 -5.01 19.30 5.60
C SER A 171 -5.32 17.81 5.78
N MET A 172 -6.39 17.43 6.47
CA MET A 172 -6.67 16.03 6.80
C MET A 172 -7.08 15.23 5.56
N LEU A 173 -8.05 15.72 4.79
CA LEU A 173 -8.47 15.07 3.55
C LEU A 173 -7.34 15.08 2.52
N ARG A 174 -6.64 16.21 2.39
CA ARG A 174 -5.50 16.37 1.49
C ARG A 174 -4.40 15.35 1.79
N THR A 175 -4.01 15.25 3.07
CA THR A 175 -3.01 14.27 3.53
C THR A 175 -3.45 12.85 3.22
N LEU A 176 -4.71 12.51 3.47
CA LEU A 176 -5.23 11.18 3.16
C LEU A 176 -5.14 10.88 1.65
N CYS A 177 -5.47 11.83 0.79
CA CYS A 177 -5.34 11.67 -0.66
C CYS A 177 -3.88 11.53 -1.11
N GLU A 178 -2.96 12.26 -0.47
CA GLU A 178 -1.52 12.16 -0.74
C GLU A 178 -0.98 10.78 -0.33
N ASP A 179 -1.31 10.29 0.87
CA ASP A 179 -0.94 8.97 1.37
C ASP A 179 -1.36 7.88 0.36
N MET A 180 -2.62 7.93 -0.12
CA MET A 180 -3.15 6.98 -1.10
C MET A 180 -2.50 7.10 -2.49
N SER A 181 -2.05 8.30 -2.87
CA SER A 181 -1.35 8.52 -4.14
C SER A 181 0.06 7.93 -4.14
N GLU A 182 0.74 7.94 -2.98
CA GLU A 182 2.07 7.36 -2.82
C GLU A 182 2.08 5.84 -2.87
N ASP A 183 0.96 5.18 -2.50
CA ASP A 183 0.79 3.73 -2.60
C ASP A 183 0.97 3.20 -4.05
N PHE A 184 0.66 4.03 -5.05
CA PHE A 184 0.81 3.66 -6.48
C PHE A 184 2.18 4.01 -7.08
N ARG A 185 2.92 4.99 -6.54
CA ARG A 185 4.24 5.37 -7.11
C ARG A 185 5.35 4.39 -6.75
N GLY A 186 5.24 3.70 -5.61
CA GLY A 186 6.22 2.69 -5.18
C GLY A 186 6.36 1.48 -6.11
N ALA A 187 5.39 1.26 -7.01
CA ALA A 187 5.45 0.20 -8.01
C ALA A 187 6.38 0.53 -9.20
N ASN A 188 6.60 1.82 -9.53
CA ASN A 188 7.23 2.22 -10.79
C ASN A 188 8.59 2.93 -10.68
N SER A 189 9.08 3.24 -9.47
CA SER A 189 10.39 3.89 -9.29
C SER A 189 11.47 2.92 -8.85
N THR A 190 12.16 2.34 -9.83
CA THR A 190 13.48 1.71 -9.68
C THR A 190 14.55 2.75 -9.34
N SER A 191 15.24 2.64 -8.19
CA SER A 191 16.70 2.87 -8.06
C SER A 191 17.25 2.81 -6.62
N THR A 192 16.44 2.65 -5.58
CA THR A 192 16.93 2.34 -4.22
C THR A 192 16.40 0.98 -3.83
N GLY A 193 17.26 0.08 -3.34
CA GLY A 193 16.94 -1.32 -3.01
C GLY A 193 15.98 -1.47 -1.81
N ARG A 194 14.91 -0.70 -1.77
CA ARG A 194 13.87 -0.76 -0.75
C ARG A 194 12.87 -1.85 -1.17
N PRO A 195 12.65 -2.89 -0.34
CA PRO A 195 11.62 -3.90 -0.59
C PRO A 195 10.26 -3.23 -0.80
N GLN A 196 9.53 -3.66 -1.84
CA GLN A 196 8.16 -3.22 -2.07
C GLN A 196 7.27 -3.71 -0.91
N ALA A 197 6.47 -2.80 -0.34
CA ALA A 197 5.51 -3.18 0.70
C ALA A 197 4.38 -4.01 0.07
N SER A 198 4.10 -5.18 0.64
CA SER A 198 3.18 -6.19 0.09
C SER A 198 1.70 -5.86 0.29
N ALA A 199 1.37 -5.08 1.32
CA ALA A 199 -0.03 -4.77 1.64
C ALA A 199 -0.49 -3.51 0.90
N THR A 200 -1.08 -3.69 -0.28
CA THR A 200 -1.83 -2.63 -0.95
C THR A 200 -3.15 -2.42 -0.20
N PHE A 201 -3.46 -1.18 0.19
CA PHE A 201 -4.82 -0.87 0.63
C PHE A 201 -5.74 -1.00 -0.59
N GLY A 202 -6.47 -2.12 -0.66
CA GLY A 202 -7.09 -2.58 -1.90
C GLY A 202 -8.12 -1.61 -2.48
N HIS A 203 -8.32 -1.71 -3.79
CA HIS A 203 -9.27 -0.83 -4.51
C HIS A 203 -10.69 -0.87 -3.90
N ALA A 204 -11.14 -2.04 -3.43
CA ALA A 204 -12.45 -2.15 -2.78
C ALA A 204 -12.53 -1.31 -1.49
N GLN A 205 -11.50 -1.36 -0.64
CA GLN A 205 -11.43 -0.59 0.60
C GLN A 205 -11.34 0.92 0.32
N GLN A 206 -10.59 1.32 -0.71
CA GLN A 206 -10.52 2.70 -1.18
C GLN A 206 -11.90 3.24 -1.60
N VAL A 207 -12.65 2.47 -2.38
CA VAL A 207 -14.00 2.83 -2.79
C VAL A 207 -14.94 2.91 -1.58
N GLN A 208 -14.85 1.96 -0.64
CA GLN A 208 -15.66 1.96 0.58
C GLN A 208 -15.39 3.19 1.46
N LEU A 209 -14.13 3.62 1.57
CA LEU A 209 -13.78 4.85 2.30
C LEU A 209 -14.42 6.09 1.66
N LEU A 210 -14.36 6.22 0.33
CA LEU A 210 -15.03 7.33 -0.35
C LEU A 210 -16.56 7.27 -0.22
N CYS A 211 -17.15 6.06 -0.26
CA CYS A 211 -18.57 5.88 0.03
C CYS A 211 -18.91 6.35 1.46
N LEU A 212 -18.12 5.97 2.47
CA LEU A 212 -18.32 6.43 3.85
C LEU A 212 -18.33 7.97 3.93
N LEU A 213 -17.40 8.63 3.25
CA LEU A 213 -17.34 10.10 3.22
C LEU A 213 -18.55 10.70 2.49
N ILE A 214 -19.01 10.14 1.38
CA ILE A 214 -20.22 10.58 0.66
C ILE A 214 -21.47 10.45 1.52
N TYR A 215 -21.65 9.32 2.21
CA TYR A 215 -22.80 9.11 3.09
C TYR A 215 -22.75 10.04 4.31
N THR A 216 -21.55 10.31 4.84
CA THR A 216 -21.36 11.31 5.89
C THR A 216 -21.71 12.71 5.39
N ALA A 217 -21.26 13.09 4.19
CA ALA A 217 -21.58 14.38 3.59
C ALA A 217 -23.09 14.55 3.32
N ALA A 218 -23.78 13.48 2.91
CA ALA A 218 -25.23 13.47 2.75
C ALA A 218 -25.94 13.74 4.08
N LYS A 219 -25.54 13.01 5.12
CA LYS A 219 -26.07 13.15 6.48
C LYS A 219 -25.85 14.55 7.07
N GLU A 220 -24.68 15.12 6.83
CA GLU A 220 -24.26 16.40 7.42
C GLU A 220 -24.57 17.61 6.51
N GLY A 221 -25.12 17.39 5.31
CA GLY A 221 -25.46 18.46 4.37
C GLY A 221 -24.26 19.12 3.70
N ALA A 222 -23.10 18.46 3.67
CA ALA A 222 -21.84 18.99 3.13
C ALA A 222 -21.80 18.96 1.59
N GLN A 223 -22.67 19.74 0.94
CA GLN A 223 -22.82 19.74 -0.53
C GLN A 223 -21.51 20.07 -1.27
N GLN A 224 -20.71 21.01 -0.76
CA GLN A 224 -19.42 21.38 -1.37
C GLN A 224 -18.46 20.19 -1.51
N PHE A 225 -18.42 19.31 -0.51
CA PHE A 225 -17.62 18.09 -0.57
C PHE A 225 -18.14 17.13 -1.64
N VAL A 226 -19.46 16.97 -1.73
CA VAL A 226 -20.10 16.16 -2.77
C VAL A 226 -19.77 16.70 -4.16
N GLU A 227 -19.92 18.01 -4.37
CA GLU A 227 -19.55 18.70 -5.61
C GLU A 227 -18.10 18.43 -6.01
N MET A 228 -17.17 18.56 -5.05
CA MET A 228 -15.74 18.30 -5.26
C MET A 228 -15.49 16.86 -5.72
N ILE A 229 -16.03 15.85 -5.03
CA ILE A 229 -15.88 14.43 -5.43
C ILE A 229 -16.48 14.17 -6.82
N PHE A 230 -17.66 14.71 -7.11
CA PHE A 230 -18.39 14.47 -8.36
C PHE A 230 -17.96 15.36 -9.54
N SER A 231 -17.01 16.27 -9.29
CA SER A 231 -16.25 16.99 -10.32
C SER A 231 -15.03 16.20 -10.79
N CYS A 232 -14.57 15.21 -10.01
CA CYS A 232 -13.44 14.35 -10.32
C CYS A 232 -13.87 13.04 -10.98
N SER A 233 -12.92 12.33 -11.58
CA SER A 233 -13.12 10.99 -12.14
C SER A 233 -13.59 9.97 -11.08
N ALA A 234 -13.15 10.13 -9.83
CA ALA A 234 -13.53 9.29 -8.70
C ALA A 234 -15.05 9.28 -8.42
N GLY A 235 -15.75 10.38 -8.70
CA GLY A 235 -17.20 10.47 -8.50
C GLY A 235 -17.98 9.40 -9.24
N ARG A 236 -17.51 9.00 -10.44
CA ARG A 236 -18.16 7.92 -11.19
C ARG A 236 -17.98 6.55 -10.53
N ILE A 237 -16.76 6.26 -10.05
CA ILE A 237 -16.46 5.00 -9.36
C ILE A 237 -17.31 4.88 -8.10
N VAL A 238 -17.40 5.95 -7.30
CA VAL A 238 -18.18 5.98 -6.06
C VAL A 238 -19.67 5.82 -6.36
N PHE A 239 -20.19 6.50 -7.40
CA PHE A 239 -21.56 6.30 -7.86
C PHE A 239 -21.86 4.86 -8.23
N ASP A 240 -21.00 4.25 -9.04
CA ASP A 240 -21.19 2.87 -9.47
C ASP A 240 -21.18 1.89 -8.28
N ALA A 241 -20.48 2.22 -7.20
CA ALA A 241 -20.45 1.43 -5.98
C ALA A 241 -21.72 1.55 -5.12
N TYR A 242 -22.36 2.72 -5.02
CA TYR A 242 -23.53 2.89 -4.16
C TYR A 242 -24.88 2.89 -4.88
N LYS A 243 -24.93 3.04 -6.21
CA LYS A 243 -26.20 3.19 -6.97
C LYS A 243 -27.19 2.03 -6.80
N SER A 244 -26.70 0.86 -6.39
CA SER A 244 -27.50 -0.35 -6.15
C SER A 244 -27.80 -0.59 -4.67
N ASN A 245 -27.35 0.30 -3.78
CA ASN A 245 -27.60 0.17 -2.36
C ASN A 245 -29.07 0.45 -2.03
N SER A 246 -29.56 -0.18 -0.96
CA SER A 246 -30.93 0.02 -0.46
C SER A 246 -31.18 1.44 0.02
N GLN A 247 -30.19 2.07 0.66
CA GLN A 247 -30.24 3.47 1.08
C GLN A 247 -29.28 4.31 0.24
N LEU A 248 -29.86 5.19 -0.57
CA LEU A 248 -29.09 6.13 -1.40
C LEU A 248 -28.74 7.41 -0.63
N PRO A 249 -27.64 8.10 -0.98
CA PRO A 249 -27.24 9.36 -0.35
C PRO A 249 -28.33 10.43 -0.34
N GLU A 250 -29.13 10.54 -1.40
CA GLU A 250 -30.27 11.48 -1.47
C GLU A 250 -31.36 11.20 -0.44
N VAL A 251 -31.60 9.93 -0.10
CA VAL A 251 -32.59 9.52 0.90
C VAL A 251 -32.09 9.92 2.29
N ILE A 252 -30.82 9.62 2.58
CA ILE A 252 -30.19 9.97 3.87
C ILE A 252 -30.14 11.47 4.07
N ALA A 253 -29.79 12.23 3.02
CA ALA A 253 -29.79 13.69 3.08
C ALA A 253 -31.18 14.24 3.41
N ARG A 254 -32.25 13.68 2.81
CA ARG A 254 -33.63 14.08 3.08
C ARG A 254 -34.06 13.75 4.50
N GLU A 255 -33.75 12.55 4.99
CA GLU A 255 -34.06 12.11 6.36
C GLU A 255 -33.41 13.02 7.41
N HIS A 256 -32.27 13.64 7.08
CA HIS A 256 -31.56 14.57 7.96
C HIS A 256 -31.88 16.05 7.67
N GLY A 257 -32.88 16.34 6.84
CA GLY A 257 -33.33 17.71 6.55
C GLY A 257 -32.47 18.48 5.53
N ASN A 258 -31.46 17.86 4.93
CA ASN A 258 -30.55 18.46 3.96
C ASN A 258 -31.14 18.44 2.54
N LEU A 259 -32.27 19.12 2.33
CA LEU A 259 -33.03 19.07 1.08
C LEU A 259 -32.24 19.56 -0.15
N GLY A 260 -31.35 20.56 0.03
CA GLY A 260 -30.47 21.07 -1.03
C GLY A 260 -29.51 19.99 -1.52
N THR A 261 -28.78 19.38 -0.59
CA THR A 261 -27.86 18.26 -0.85
C THR A 261 -28.58 17.05 -1.46
N ALA A 262 -29.79 16.73 -0.99
CA ALA A 262 -30.61 15.65 -1.54
C ALA A 262 -30.95 15.88 -3.03
N ARG A 263 -31.43 17.09 -3.38
CA ARG A 263 -31.70 17.46 -4.78
C ARG A 263 -30.43 17.42 -5.64
N TYR A 264 -29.30 17.81 -5.07
CA TYR A 264 -28.02 17.76 -5.77
C TYR A 264 -27.62 16.31 -6.11
N PHE A 265 -27.74 15.38 -5.15
CA PHE A 265 -27.53 13.94 -5.42
C PHE A 265 -28.47 13.40 -6.48
N GLU A 266 -29.77 13.73 -6.45
CA GLU A 266 -30.72 13.29 -7.49
C GLU A 266 -30.32 13.77 -8.89
N ASN A 267 -29.84 15.00 -9.00
CA ASN A 267 -29.36 15.57 -10.26
C ASN A 267 -28.09 14.84 -10.76
N ILE A 268 -27.15 14.54 -9.86
CA ILE A 268 -25.98 13.72 -10.18
C ILE A 268 -26.40 12.34 -10.66
N THR A 269 -27.28 11.65 -9.92
CA THR A 269 -27.75 10.30 -10.26
C THR A 269 -28.37 10.29 -11.65
N LYS A 270 -29.27 11.25 -11.95
CA LYS A 270 -29.88 11.39 -13.30
C LYS A 270 -28.83 11.61 -14.39
N ARG A 271 -27.86 12.52 -14.15
CA ARG A 271 -26.77 12.80 -15.08
C ARG A 271 -25.94 11.55 -15.36
N LEU A 272 -25.48 10.86 -14.31
CA LEU A 272 -24.59 9.72 -14.43
C LEU A 272 -25.28 8.50 -15.04
N LEU A 273 -26.55 8.23 -14.71
CA LEU A 273 -27.32 7.17 -15.37
C LEU A 273 -27.45 7.42 -16.88
N LYS A 274 -27.67 8.67 -17.29
CA LYS A 274 -27.72 9.06 -18.71
C LYS A 274 -26.36 8.90 -19.39
N GLU A 275 -25.26 9.16 -18.69
CA GLU A 275 -23.90 8.94 -19.21
C GLU A 275 -23.54 7.44 -19.31
N SER A 276 -24.14 6.58 -18.47
CA SER A 276 -23.96 5.12 -18.57
C SER A 276 -24.58 4.56 -19.85
N SER A 277 -25.72 5.10 -20.30
CA SER A 277 -26.39 4.62 -21.51
C SER A 277 -25.72 5.06 -22.81
N THR A 278 -24.84 6.06 -22.76
CA THR A 278 -24.06 6.53 -23.91
C THR A 278 -22.72 5.83 -24.09
N GLY A 279 -22.43 4.78 -23.30
CA GLY A 279 -21.24 3.95 -23.47
C GLY A 279 -19.93 4.60 -23.02
N LYS A 280 -19.99 5.65 -22.19
CA LYS A 280 -18.79 6.32 -21.67
C LYS A 280 -18.03 5.37 -20.72
N GLU A 281 -16.78 5.07 -21.04
CA GLU A 281 -15.94 4.18 -20.22
C GLU A 281 -15.77 4.75 -18.80
N CYS A 282 -15.96 3.88 -17.81
CA CYS A 282 -15.75 4.22 -16.41
C CYS A 282 -14.28 4.03 -16.03
N PRO A 283 -13.68 4.94 -15.26
CA PRO A 283 -12.32 4.76 -14.76
C PRO A 283 -12.20 3.47 -13.94
N LYS A 284 -11.10 2.73 -14.12
CA LYS A 284 -10.86 1.45 -13.44
C LYS A 284 -10.20 1.58 -12.06
N ALA A 285 -9.67 2.77 -11.74
CA ALA A 285 -8.98 3.06 -10.49
C ALA A 285 -9.22 4.52 -10.09
N ILE A 286 -9.14 4.80 -8.78
CA ILE A 286 -9.30 6.14 -8.22
C ILE A 286 -8.02 6.95 -8.47
N ASP A 287 -8.15 8.11 -9.14
CA ASP A 287 -7.06 9.09 -9.22
C ASP A 287 -7.02 9.93 -7.93
N TRP A 288 -6.29 9.44 -6.94
CA TRP A 288 -6.09 10.14 -5.67
C TRP A 288 -5.35 11.47 -5.81
N SER A 289 -4.57 11.65 -6.88
CA SER A 289 -3.86 12.90 -7.14
C SER A 289 -4.79 13.99 -7.69
N GLU A 290 -5.81 13.60 -8.47
CA GLU A 290 -6.90 14.47 -8.89
C GLU A 290 -7.70 14.94 -7.66
N LEU A 291 -8.05 14.02 -6.76
CA LEU A 291 -8.76 14.34 -5.52
C LEU A 291 -7.98 15.30 -4.61
N ALA A 292 -6.66 15.10 -4.47
CA ALA A 292 -5.81 16.02 -3.71
C ALA A 292 -5.84 17.44 -4.30
N LYS A 293 -5.72 17.58 -5.62
CA LYS A 293 -5.81 18.88 -6.31
C LYS A 293 -7.19 19.52 -6.22
N ALA A 294 -8.24 18.72 -6.29
CA ALA A 294 -9.62 19.22 -6.17
C ALA A 294 -9.88 19.74 -4.76
N THR A 295 -9.33 19.07 -3.75
CA THR A 295 -9.36 19.51 -2.35
C THR A 295 -8.72 20.89 -2.19
N ASP A 296 -7.56 21.14 -2.80
CA ASP A 296 -6.90 22.45 -2.77
C ASP A 296 -7.76 23.58 -3.37
N ARG A 297 -8.51 23.29 -4.45
CA ARG A 297 -9.36 24.29 -5.13
C ARG A 297 -10.61 24.63 -4.34
N THR A 298 -11.18 23.67 -3.61
CA THR A 298 -12.41 23.87 -2.83
C THR A 298 -12.14 24.58 -1.50
N GLN A 299 -10.88 24.63 -1.06
CA GLN A 299 -10.45 25.26 0.19
C GLN A 299 -10.01 26.73 0.03
N GLN A 300 -9.95 27.24 -1.20
CA GLN A 300 -9.70 28.65 -1.53
C GLN A 300 -11.00 29.44 -1.59
#